data_AF-A0A536EVU1-F1
#
_entry.id   AF-A0A536EVU1-F1
#
_cell.length_a   1.000
_cell.length_b   1.000
_cell.length_c   1.000
_cell.angle_alpha   90.00
_cell.angle_beta   90.00
_cell.angle_gamma   90.00
#
_symmetry.space_group_name_H-M   'P 1'
#
loop_
_entity.id
_entity.type
_entity.pdbx_description
1 polymer ?
#
loop_
_entity_poly.entity_id
_entity_poly.type
_entity_poly.pdbx_seq_one_letter_code
_entity_poly.pdbx_strand_id
1 'polypeptide(L)'
;ANAVWTGWHFWAQAVNKAGTTDRDKVISALESGLSFDAPEGTVHLDGKSHHLTHNVNIAQTNSNHGFNIIQTLNAISPDPQGQCDLIKNPNQHTQFTPSL
;
A
#
# COMPACT_ATOMS: atom_id res chain seq x y z
N ALA A 1 -3.88 -1.88 12.93
CA ALA A 1 -5.20 -1.27 12.62
C ALA A 1 -5.20 -0.58 11.26
N ASN A 2 -4.25 0.33 10.99
CA ASN A 2 -4.20 1.09 9.74
C ASN A 2 -4.11 0.22 8.46
N ALA A 3 -3.21 -0.77 8.41
CA ALA A 3 -3.06 -1.63 7.23
C ALA A 3 -4.36 -2.34 6.80
N VAL A 4 -5.11 -2.91 7.75
CA VAL A 4 -6.39 -3.59 7.48
C VAL A 4 -7.47 -2.59 7.05
N TRP A 5 -7.52 -1.43 7.70
CA TRP A 5 -8.46 -0.34 7.36
C TRP A 5 -8.25 0.14 5.93
N THR A 6 -7.00 0.48 5.59
CA THR A 6 -6.60 0.93 4.25
C THR A 6 -6.87 -0.14 3.19
N GLY A 7 -6.51 -1.40 3.44
CA GLY A 7 -6.74 -2.50 2.52
C GLY A 7 -8.23 -2.72 2.20
N TRP A 8 -9.09 -2.67 3.23
CA TRP A 8 -10.55 -2.77 3.04
C TRP A 8 -11.12 -1.62 2.20
N HIS A 9 -10.63 -0.39 2.41
CA HIS A 9 -11.10 0.76 1.64
C HIS A 9 -10.63 0.72 0.19
N PHE A 10 -9.41 0.25 -0.09
CA PHE A 10 -8.96 0.02 -1.46
C PHE A 10 -9.80 -1.05 -2.16
N TRP A 11 -10.08 -2.18 -1.49
CA TRP A 11 -10.96 -3.20 -2.04
C TRP A 11 -12.36 -2.65 -2.34
N ALA A 12 -12.96 -1.90 -1.41
CA ALA A 12 -14.28 -1.31 -1.60
C ALA A 12 -14.29 -0.29 -2.76
N GLN A 13 -13.27 0.57 -2.86
CA GLN A 13 -13.10 1.50 -3.99
C GLN A 13 -12.98 0.75 -5.32
N ALA A 14 -12.20 -0.32 -5.37
CA ALA A 14 -12.03 -1.14 -6.56
C ALA A 14 -13.33 -1.85 -6.98
N VAL A 15 -14.09 -2.40 -6.03
CA VAL A 15 -15.43 -2.97 -6.27
C VAL A 15 -16.37 -1.92 -6.85
N ASN A 16 -16.40 -0.71 -6.27
CA ASN A 16 -17.23 0.39 -6.77
C ASN A 16 -16.82 0.81 -8.19
N LYS A 17 -15.51 0.89 -8.46
CA LYS A 17 -14.97 1.23 -9.78
C LYS A 17 -15.25 0.14 -10.81
N ALA A 18 -15.20 -1.13 -10.42
CA ALA A 18 -15.51 -2.27 -11.28
C ALA A 18 -17.02 -2.48 -11.49
N GLY A 19 -17.86 -1.96 -10.59
CA GLY A 19 -19.31 -2.18 -10.57
C GLY A 19 -19.70 -3.62 -10.22
N THR A 20 -18.79 -4.39 -9.58
CA THR A 20 -18.97 -5.81 -9.30
C THR A 20 -17.95 -6.31 -8.28
N THR A 21 -18.24 -7.45 -7.66
CA THR A 21 -17.33 -8.20 -6.78
C THR A 21 -16.58 -9.33 -7.49
N ASP A 22 -16.72 -9.44 -8.82
CA ASP A 22 -15.95 -10.38 -9.63
C ASP A 22 -14.44 -10.16 -9.45
N ARG A 23 -13.71 -11.24 -9.11
CA ARG A 23 -12.31 -11.18 -8.70
C ARG A 23 -11.43 -10.46 -9.72
N ASP A 24 -11.51 -10.88 -10.98
CA ASP A 24 -10.56 -10.41 -12.00
C ASP A 24 -10.83 -8.94 -12.36
N LYS A 25 -12.11 -8.54 -12.39
CA LYS A 25 -12.48 -7.13 -12.58
C LYS A 25 -12.05 -6.24 -11.42
N VAL A 26 -12.15 -6.72 -10.18
CA VAL A 26 -11.66 -6.00 -8.99
C VAL A 26 -10.14 -5.87 -9.02
N ILE A 27 -9.42 -6.92 -9.39
CA ILE A 27 -7.96 -6.88 -9.57
C ILE A 27 -7.59 -5.84 -10.63
N SER A 28 -8.21 -5.85 -11.81
CA SER A 28 -7.94 -4.85 -12.84
C SER A 28 -8.23 -3.41 -12.36
N ALA A 29 -9.24 -3.21 -11.51
CA ALA A 29 -9.52 -1.91 -10.92
C ALA A 29 -8.44 -1.49 -9.91
N LEU A 30 -7.90 -2.41 -9.10
CA LEU A 30 -6.76 -2.16 -8.21
C LEU A 30 -5.48 -1.84 -9.01
N GLU A 31 -5.21 -2.60 -10.07
CA GLU A 31 -4.04 -2.44 -10.95
C GLU A 31 -4.05 -1.14 -11.77
N SER A 32 -5.20 -0.46 -11.84
CA SER A 32 -5.28 0.90 -12.40
C SER A 32 -4.60 1.97 -11.53
N GLY A 33 -4.21 1.61 -10.30
CA GLY A 33 -3.72 2.54 -9.28
C GLY A 33 -4.87 3.29 -8.61
N LEU A 34 -4.81 3.40 -7.29
CA LEU A 34 -5.83 4.05 -6.47
C LEU A 34 -5.17 4.91 -5.38
N SER A 35 -5.91 5.90 -4.87
CA SER A 35 -5.47 6.71 -3.74
C SER A 35 -6.54 6.71 -2.65
N PHE A 36 -6.12 6.79 -1.39
CA PHE A 36 -7.04 6.83 -0.26
C PHE A 36 -6.49 7.71 0.86
N ASP A 37 -7.35 8.54 1.46
CA ASP A 37 -7.00 9.33 2.63
C ASP A 37 -7.15 8.47 3.89
N ALA A 38 -6.04 7.83 4.27
CA ALA A 38 -5.97 6.99 5.46
C ALA A 38 -5.64 7.83 6.72
N PRO A 39 -5.82 7.28 7.93
CA PRO A 39 -5.40 7.95 9.17
C PRO A 39 -3.92 8.33 9.23
N GLU A 40 -3.06 7.64 8.46
CA GLU A 40 -1.63 7.98 8.37
C GLU A 40 -1.32 9.12 7.38
N GLY A 41 -2.32 9.60 6.65
CA GLY A 41 -2.20 10.48 5.49
C GLY A 41 -2.64 9.79 4.20
N THR A 42 -2.55 10.50 3.08
CA THR A 42 -2.87 9.95 1.77
C THR A 42 -1.90 8.83 1.41
N VAL A 43 -2.45 7.69 1.01
CA VAL A 43 -1.69 6.53 0.52
C VAL A 43 -2.03 6.27 -0.94
N HIS A 44 -1.06 5.75 -1.68
CA HIS A 44 -1.20 5.44 -3.10
C HIS A 44 -0.86 3.98 -3.37
N LEU A 45 -1.78 3.25 -3.99
CA LEU A 45 -1.56 1.88 -4.45
C LEU A 45 -0.86 1.91 -5.80
N ASP A 46 0.34 1.32 -5.86
CA ASP A 46 1.03 1.06 -7.11
C ASP A 46 0.41 -0.17 -7.79
N GLY A 47 -0.14 0.06 -8.99
CA GLY A 47 -0.86 -0.98 -9.72
C GLY A 47 0.02 -2.15 -10.19
N LYS A 48 1.32 -1.91 -10.43
CA LYS A 48 2.22 -2.96 -10.93
C LYS A 48 2.66 -3.92 -9.85
N SER A 49 3.03 -3.40 -8.68
CA SER A 49 3.62 -4.17 -7.59
C SER A 49 2.62 -4.52 -6.48
N HIS A 50 1.42 -3.91 -6.50
CA HIS A 50 0.39 -4.00 -5.46
C HIS A 50 0.83 -3.48 -4.07
N HIS A 51 1.94 -2.75 -4.00
CA HIS A 51 2.41 -2.13 -2.76
C HIS A 51 1.85 -0.70 -2.59
N LEU A 52 1.96 -0.16 -1.37
CA LEU A 52 1.50 1.19 -1.04
C LEU A 52 2.68 2.15 -0.85
N THR A 53 2.60 3.30 -1.51
CA THR A 53 3.33 4.51 -1.08
C THR A 53 2.63 5.08 0.13
N HIS A 54 3.33 5.20 1.25
CA HIS A 54 2.75 5.62 2.53
C HIS A 54 3.76 6.30 3.46
N ASN A 55 3.25 6.88 4.55
CA ASN A 55 4.07 7.59 5.52
C ASN A 55 4.71 6.61 6.51
N VAL A 56 5.99 6.83 6.83
CA VAL A 56 6.72 6.06 7.85
C VAL A 56 7.06 6.96 9.03
N ASN A 57 6.61 6.57 10.22
CA ASN A 57 6.88 7.31 11.45
C ASN A 57 7.95 6.60 12.28
N ILE A 58 8.97 7.35 12.68
CA ILE A 58 9.93 6.93 13.71
C ILE A 58 9.44 7.50 15.03
N ALA A 59 9.25 6.63 16.02
CA ALA A 59 8.66 6.99 17.29
C ALA A 59 9.49 6.52 18.49
N GLN A 60 9.48 7.31 19.55
CA GLN A 60 10.07 6.98 20.84
C GLN A 60 8.96 6.70 21.87
N THR A 61 9.08 5.63 22.65
CA THR A 61 8.16 5.33 23.76
C THR A 61 8.30 6.38 24.87
N ASN A 62 7.20 6.73 25.54
CA ASN A 62 7.19 7.73 26.62
C ASN A 62 6.65 7.18 27.94
N SER A 63 6.76 7.98 29.02
CA SER A 63 6.34 7.60 30.38
C SER A 63 4.82 7.43 30.56
N ASN A 64 4.03 7.91 29.59
CA ASN A 64 2.57 7.83 29.62
C ASN A 64 2.06 6.59 28.86
N HIS A 65 2.92 5.58 28.67
CA HIS A 65 2.62 4.36 27.90
C HIS A 65 2.19 4.64 26.45
N GLY A 66 2.71 5.72 25.86
CA GLY A 66 2.45 6.13 24.48
C GLY A 66 3.72 6.32 23.66
N PHE A 67 3.57 6.97 22.51
CA PHE A 67 4.64 7.24 21.56
C PHE A 67 4.73 8.73 21.26
N ASN A 68 5.96 9.26 21.26
CA ASN A 68 6.29 10.55 20.67
C ASN A 68 6.82 10.31 19.26
N ILE A 69 6.20 10.92 18.25
CA ILE A 69 6.72 10.87 16.89
C ILE A 69 7.92 11.81 16.82
N ILE A 70 9.11 11.27 16.55
CA ILE A 70 10.36 12.05 16.45
C ILE A 70 10.72 12.37 15.01
N GLN A 71 10.21 11.60 14.04
CA GLN A 71 10.36 11.87 12.62
C GLN A 71 9.21 11.24 11.84
N THR A 72 8.74 11.95 10.82
CA THR A 72 7.83 11.43 9.79
C THR A 72 8.52 11.52 8.44
N LEU A 73 8.62 10.39 7.76
CA LEU A 73 9.04 10.28 6.38
C LEU A 73 7.78 10.16 5.52
N ASN A 74 7.50 11.17 4.70
CA ASN A 74 6.26 11.22 3.94
C ASN A 74 6.37 10.50 2.59
N ALA A 75 5.29 9.84 2.19
CA ALA A 75 5.12 9.22 0.87
C ALA A 75 6.32 8.36 0.44
N ILE A 76 6.77 7.47 1.33
CA ILE A 76 7.84 6.53 1.03
C ILE A 76 7.30 5.49 0.04
N SER A 77 7.91 5.47 -1.14
CA SER A 77 7.61 4.49 -2.16
C SER A 77 8.17 3.12 -1.76
N PRO A 78 7.39 2.03 -1.88
CA PRO A 78 7.88 0.68 -1.77
C PRO A 78 8.61 0.38 -3.08
N ASP A 79 9.90 0.69 -3.19
CA ASP A 79 10.65 0.42 -4.41
C ASP A 79 11.13 -1.05 -4.43
N PRO A 80 10.54 -1.94 -5.26
CA PRO A 80 11.09 -3.28 -5.49
C PRO A 80 12.36 -3.23 -6.37
N GLN A 81 12.93 -2.05 -6.64
CA GLN A 81 14.01 -1.78 -7.59
C GLN A 81 13.59 -2.16 -9.02
N GLY A 82 12.31 -1.93 -9.34
CA GLY A 82 11.69 -2.36 -10.60
C GLY A 82 11.60 -3.88 -10.81
N GLN A 83 11.91 -4.70 -9.80
CA GLN A 83 11.94 -6.17 -9.93
C GLN A 83 10.56 -6.83 -9.79
N CYS A 84 9.56 -6.10 -9.26
CA CYS A 84 8.20 -6.60 -9.08
C CYS A 84 7.25 -5.97 -10.12
N ASP A 85 6.70 -6.80 -11.00
CA ASP A 85 5.64 -6.43 -11.94
C ASP A 85 4.65 -7.60 -12.01
N LEU A 86 3.60 -7.53 -11.18
CA LEU A 86 2.55 -8.54 -11.06
C LEU A 86 1.56 -8.48 -12.21
N ILE A 87 1.50 -7.37 -12.95
CA ILE A 87 0.73 -7.32 -14.19
C ILE A 87 1.41 -8.17 -15.26
N LYS A 88 2.74 -8.06 -15.39
CA LYS A 88 3.53 -8.87 -16.31
C LYS A 88 3.68 -10.32 -15.84
N ASN A 89 3.87 -10.53 -14.53
CA ASN A 89 4.12 -11.83 -13.92
C ASN A 89 3.17 -12.07 -12.73
N PRO A 90 1.88 -12.39 -12.95
CA PRO A 90 0.87 -12.45 -11.89
C PRO A 90 1.07 -13.53 -10.82
N ASN A 91 1.92 -14.52 -11.10
CA ASN A 91 2.27 -15.59 -10.16
C ASN A 91 3.64 -15.38 -9.50
N GLN A 92 4.23 -14.20 -9.63
CA GLN A 92 5.53 -13.89 -9.05
C GLN A 92 5.44 -13.82 -7.52
N HIS A 93 6.15 -14.74 -6.87
CA HIS A 93 6.24 -14.88 -5.41
C HIS A 93 7.68 -14.78 -4.88
N THR A 94 8.60 -14.32 -5.72
CA THR A 94 10.03 -14.27 -5.41
C THR A 94 10.31 -13.16 -4.41
N GLN A 95 11.02 -13.49 -3.33
CA GLN A 95 11.56 -12.49 -2.41
C GLN A 95 12.83 -11.87 -3.00
N PHE A 96 12.83 -10.56 -3.20
CA PHE A 96 14.00 -9.81 -3.64
C PHE A 96 14.83 -9.34 -2.44
N THR A 97 16.15 -9.36 -2.61
CA THR A 97 17.07 -8.73 -1.66
C THR A 97 17.51 -7.40 -2.26
N PRO A 98 17.36 -6.27 -1.55
CA PRO A 98 17.90 -4.99 -2.00
C PRO A 98 19.40 -5.10 -2.24
N SER A 99 19.89 -4.70 -3.42
CA SER A 99 21.33 -4.46 -3.61
C SER A 99 21.73 -3.16 -2.89
N LEU A 100 22.83 -3.22 -2.13
CA LEU A 100 23.47 -2.04 -1.52
C LEU A 100 24.13 -1.16 -2.58
#